data_AF-T1F4D2-F1
#
_entry.id   AF-T1F4D2-F1
#
_cell.length_a   1.000
_cell.length_b   1.000
_cell.length_c   1.000
_cell.angle_alpha   90.00
_cell.angle_beta   90.00
_cell.angle_gamma   90.00
#
_symmetry.space_group_name_H-M   'P 1'
#
loop_
_entity.id
_entity.type
_entity.pdbx_description
1 polymer ?
#
loop_
_entity_poly.entity_id
_entity_poly.type
_entity_poly.pdbx_seq_one_letter_code
_entity_poly.pdbx_strand_id
1 'polypeptide(L)'
;MAHNKIKKIPNLNVLGTLFFLDVSHNCIETIDPSFLPKSLQIFNMAKNPCCNEETIRKIKTVLPILEELNDERIVDNDSVKKLDMTEISDEKVENESRDIRLFACDILIRSQGRVEKSKVEHYQKMLELNKYKFLKKTNE
;
A
#
# COMPACT_ATOMS: atom_id res chain seq x y z
N MET A 1 4.55 4.90 -2.07
CA MET A 1 5.93 5.27 -2.50
C MET A 1 6.77 4.03 -2.78
N ALA A 2 6.25 3.04 -3.50
CA ALA A 2 7.04 1.90 -3.90
C ALA A 2 8.00 2.25 -5.05
N HIS A 3 9.09 1.50 -5.22
CA HIS A 3 10.03 1.60 -6.36
C HIS A 3 10.81 2.93 -6.49
N ASN A 4 10.94 3.69 -5.40
CA ASN A 4 11.52 5.03 -5.45
C ASN A 4 13.00 5.08 -5.05
N LYS A 5 13.67 3.92 -4.87
CA LYS A 5 15.08 3.80 -4.44
C LYS A 5 15.41 4.64 -3.19
N ILE A 6 14.42 4.87 -2.34
CA ILE A 6 14.57 5.69 -1.15
C ILE A 6 15.46 4.95 -0.15
N LYS A 7 16.40 5.66 0.48
CA LYS A 7 17.33 5.08 1.47
C LYS A 7 16.88 5.22 2.92
N LYS A 8 16.04 6.21 3.22
CA LYS A 8 15.52 6.49 4.57
C LYS A 8 14.09 7.01 4.50
N ILE A 9 13.26 6.58 5.45
CA ILE A 9 11.92 7.14 5.63
C ILE A 9 12.07 8.41 6.49
N PRO A 10 11.51 9.56 6.06
CA PRO A 10 11.48 10.76 6.90
C PRO A 10 10.56 10.57 8.11
N ASN A 11 10.55 11.49 9.06
CA ASN A 11 9.58 11.43 10.16
C ASN A 11 8.16 11.66 9.61
N LEU A 12 7.35 10.60 9.58
CA LEU A 12 5.97 10.60 9.08
C LEU A 12 4.95 10.70 10.22
N ASN A 13 5.39 10.86 11.47
CA ASN A 13 4.50 10.93 12.63
C ASN A 13 3.59 12.17 12.61
N VAL A 14 3.97 13.20 11.84
CA VAL A 14 3.14 14.38 11.57
C VAL A 14 1.89 14.06 10.74
N LEU A 15 1.87 12.91 10.04
CA LEU A 15 0.75 12.48 9.20
C LEU A 15 -0.23 11.62 10.01
N GLY A 16 -0.92 12.24 10.97
CA GLY A 16 -1.82 11.53 11.91
C GLY A 16 -3.07 10.89 11.29
N THR A 17 -3.33 11.10 10.00
CA THR A 17 -4.44 10.47 9.25
C THR A 17 -3.94 9.50 8.19
N LEU A 18 -2.69 9.06 8.26
CA LEU A 18 -2.15 8.11 7.31
C LEU A 18 -2.46 6.68 7.78
N PHE A 19 -3.33 6.00 7.04
CA PHE A 19 -3.79 4.64 7.36
C PHE A 19 -3.09 3.57 6.52
N PHE A 20 -2.63 3.93 5.31
CA PHE A 20 -1.97 3.03 4.37
C PHE A 20 -0.63 3.64 3.94
N LEU A 21 0.44 2.84 4.00
CA LEU A 21 1.76 3.23 3.53
C LEU A 21 2.46 2.06 2.85
N ASP A 22 2.69 2.22 1.55
CA ASP A 22 3.50 1.31 0.76
C ASP A 22 4.85 1.96 0.44
N VAL A 23 5.91 1.40 0.99
CA VAL A 23 7.32 1.73 0.72
C VAL A 23 8.08 0.50 0.22
N SER A 24 7.37 -0.48 -0.34
CA SER A 24 7.98 -1.67 -0.91
C SER A 24 8.96 -1.35 -2.04
N HIS A 25 9.88 -2.27 -2.33
CA HIS A 25 10.84 -2.12 -3.43
C HIS A 25 11.67 -0.82 -3.36
N ASN A 26 12.06 -0.40 -2.16
CA ASN A 26 13.01 0.69 -1.96
C ASN A 26 14.37 0.15 -1.49
N CYS A 27 15.28 1.05 -1.13
CA CYS A 27 16.62 0.72 -0.65
C CYS A 27 16.77 1.13 0.81
N ILE A 28 15.72 0.99 1.62
CA ILE A 28 15.71 1.43 3.00
C ILE A 28 16.57 0.48 3.83
N GLU A 29 17.69 0.98 4.34
CA GLU A 29 18.64 0.19 5.14
C GLU A 29 18.23 0.12 6.61
N THR A 30 17.62 1.20 7.11
CA THR A 30 17.17 1.32 8.51
C THR A 30 15.83 2.01 8.56
N ILE A 31 14.93 1.51 9.41
CA ILE A 31 13.65 2.13 9.71
C ILE A 31 13.54 2.32 11.22
N ASP A 32 13.15 3.52 11.63
CA ASP A 32 12.81 3.81 13.01
C ASP A 32 11.28 3.70 13.14
N PRO A 33 10.74 2.70 13.86
CA PRO A 33 9.31 2.54 14.02
C PRO A 33 8.64 3.75 14.69
N SER A 34 9.38 4.54 15.48
CA SER A 34 8.85 5.74 16.15
C SER A 34 8.54 6.89 15.19
N PHE A 35 9.09 6.83 13.96
CA PHE A 35 8.84 7.80 12.90
C PHE A 35 7.62 7.44 12.05
N LEU A 36 7.03 6.27 12.27
CA LEU A 36 5.82 5.85 11.60
C LEU A 36 4.58 6.43 12.30
N PRO A 37 3.55 6.82 11.56
CA PRO A 37 2.32 7.33 12.14
C PRO A 37 1.57 6.20 12.87
N LYS A 38 1.11 6.48 14.09
CA LYS A 38 0.37 5.51 14.91
C LYS A 38 -1.00 5.13 14.34
N SER A 39 -1.51 5.93 13.39
CA SER A 39 -2.75 5.66 12.67
C SER A 39 -2.63 4.59 11.58
N LEU A 40 -1.43 4.03 11.37
CA LEU A 40 -1.16 3.14 10.27
C LEU A 40 -1.75 1.74 10.49
N GLN A 41 -2.64 1.33 9.58
CA GLN A 41 -3.31 0.02 9.58
C GLN A 41 -2.68 -0.94 8.59
N ILE A 42 -2.21 -0.43 7.45
CA ILE A 42 -1.59 -1.24 6.40
C ILE A 42 -0.21 -0.67 6.09
N PHE A 43 0.81 -1.51 6.26
CA PHE A 43 2.19 -1.13 5.98
C PHE A 43 2.89 -2.17 5.11
N ASN A 44 3.42 -1.73 3.96
CA ASN A 44 4.22 -2.59 3.11
C ASN A 44 5.65 -2.04 3.01
N MET A 45 6.61 -2.81 3.54
CA MET A 45 8.04 -2.54 3.46
C MET A 45 8.80 -3.67 2.73
N ALA A 46 8.07 -4.56 2.05
CA ALA A 46 8.64 -5.72 1.38
C ALA A 46 9.74 -5.31 0.40
N LYS A 47 10.74 -6.19 0.24
CA LYS A 47 11.89 -5.96 -0.67
C LYS A 47 12.64 -4.66 -0.36
N ASN A 48 12.80 -4.35 0.93
CA ASN A 48 13.80 -3.41 1.45
C ASN A 48 14.85 -4.16 2.27
N PRO A 49 16.13 -3.71 2.28
CA PRO A 49 17.17 -4.31 3.13
C PRO A 49 16.84 -4.34 4.63
N CYS A 50 16.08 -3.36 5.14
CA CYS A 50 15.63 -3.31 6.53
C CYS A 50 14.54 -4.34 6.88
N CYS A 51 13.99 -5.08 5.90
CA CYS A 51 12.94 -6.06 6.10
C CYS A 51 13.48 -7.36 6.71
N ASN A 52 13.94 -7.29 7.96
CA ASN A 52 14.36 -8.43 8.77
C ASN A 52 13.34 -8.72 9.89
N GLU A 53 13.41 -9.92 10.47
CA GLU A 53 12.47 -10.35 11.51
C GLU A 53 12.45 -9.42 12.73
N GLU A 54 13.60 -8.89 13.13
CA GLU A 54 13.70 -8.00 14.29
C GLU A 54 12.93 -6.69 14.04
N THR A 55 13.07 -6.12 12.85
CA THR A 55 12.38 -4.91 12.43
C THR A 55 10.88 -5.15 12.32
N ILE A 56 10.48 -6.29 11.73
CA ILE A 56 9.09 -6.71 11.65
C ILE A 56 8.47 -6.79 13.04
N ARG A 57 9.15 -7.44 14.01
CA ARG A 57 8.68 -7.52 15.40
C ARG A 57 8.54 -6.14 16.04
N LYS A 58 9.54 -5.27 15.88
CA LYS A 58 9.51 -3.89 16.41
C LYS A 58 8.36 -3.08 15.83
N ILE A 59 8.03 -3.26 14.56
CA ILE A 59 6.93 -2.54 13.92
C ILE A 59 5.58 -3.02 14.47
N LYS A 60 5.41 -4.34 14.62
CA LYS A 60 4.21 -4.93 15.24
C LYS A 60 3.99 -4.45 16.68
N THR A 61 5.06 -4.17 17.44
CA THR A 61 4.92 -3.65 18.82
C THR A 61 4.68 -2.14 18.89
N VAL A 62 5.18 -1.37 17.92
CA VAL A 62 5.10 0.11 17.94
C VAL A 62 3.82 0.62 17.28
N LEU A 63 3.25 -0.13 16.34
CA LEU A 63 2.01 0.22 15.65
C LEU A 63 0.83 -0.59 16.23
N PRO A 64 0.03 -0.01 17.15
CA PRO A 64 -0.96 -0.75 17.92
C PRO A 64 -2.21 -1.15 17.12
N ILE A 65 -2.44 -0.54 15.95
CA ILE A 65 -3.62 -0.79 15.11
C ILE A 65 -3.24 -1.36 13.74
N LEU A 66 -2.04 -1.93 13.62
CA LEU A 66 -1.56 -2.48 12.36
C LEU A 66 -2.26 -3.81 12.05
N GLU A 67 -3.10 -3.81 11.03
CA GLU A 67 -3.87 -4.97 10.58
C GLU A 67 -3.11 -5.80 9.55
N GLU A 68 -2.27 -5.17 8.73
CA GLU A 68 -1.56 -5.83 7.63
C GLU A 68 -0.12 -5.32 7.49
N LEU A 69 0.82 -6.26 7.41
CA LEU A 69 2.25 -5.99 7.21
C LEU A 69 2.80 -6.85 6.07
N ASN A 70 3.37 -6.23 5.04
CA ASN A 70 3.94 -6.92 3.88
C ASN A 70 2.98 -7.92 3.21
N ASP A 71 1.71 -7.53 3.08
CA ASP A 71 0.63 -8.38 2.52
C ASP A 71 0.27 -9.58 3.42
N GLU A 72 0.75 -9.63 4.67
CA GLU A 72 0.35 -10.59 5.69
C GLU A 72 -0.56 -9.93 6.74
N ARG A 73 -1.75 -10.51 6.97
CA ARG A 73 -2.62 -10.09 8.08
C ARG A 73 -2.01 -10.43 9.43
N ILE A 74 -1.94 -9.43 10.31
CA ILE A 74 -1.59 -9.60 11.71
C ILE A 74 -2.87 -10.02 12.42
N VAL A 75 -3.02 -11.32 12.65
CA VAL A 75 -4.13 -11.84 13.44
C VAL A 75 -3.81 -11.59 14.92
N ASP A 76 -4.56 -10.70 15.55
CA ASP A 76 -4.51 -10.54 17.00
C ASP A 76 -5.06 -11.81 17.66
N ASN A 77 -4.15 -12.57 18.27
CA ASN A 77 -4.50 -13.77 19.03
C ASN A 77 -5.41 -13.49 20.26
N ASP A 78 -5.59 -12.22 20.64
CA ASP A 78 -6.51 -11.81 21.71
C ASP A 78 -7.99 -11.89 21.32
N SER A 79 -8.31 -11.99 20.03
CA SER A 79 -9.68 -12.26 19.56
C SER A 79 -10.06 -13.74 19.58
N VAL A 80 -9.10 -14.65 19.83
CA VAL A 80 -9.32 -16.11 19.75
C VAL A 80 -9.87 -16.69 21.07
N LYS A 81 -9.98 -15.90 22.14
CA LYS A 81 -10.56 -16.34 23.43
C LYS A 81 -12.07 -16.19 23.55
N LYS A 82 -12.81 -15.84 22.48
CA LYS A 82 -14.26 -15.65 22.57
C LYS A 82 -15.07 -16.24 21.43
N LEU A 83 -14.56 -17.31 20.81
CA LEU A 83 -15.35 -18.15 19.92
C LEU A 83 -15.44 -19.54 20.54
N ASP A 84 -16.16 -19.59 21.67
CA ASP A 84 -16.84 -20.82 22.03
C ASP A 84 -18.02 -20.98 21.08
N MET A 85 -18.12 -22.15 20.48
CA MET A 85 -19.09 -22.51 19.46
C MET A 85 -20.48 -22.61 20.09
N THR A 86 -21.28 -21.54 20.05
CA THR A 86 -22.73 -21.66 20.24
C THR A 86 -23.48 -20.55 19.50
N GLU A 87 -24.27 -21.02 18.53
CA GLU A 87 -25.52 -20.44 18.07
C GLU A 87 -25.47 -19.17 17.21
N ILE A 88 -25.78 -19.41 15.94
CA ILE A 88 -26.28 -18.46 14.96
C ILE A 88 -27.30 -17.53 15.63
N SER A 89 -26.96 -16.25 15.70
CA SER A 89 -27.94 -15.18 15.64
C SER A 89 -27.38 -14.09 14.74
N ASP A 90 -27.91 -14.06 13.52
CA ASP A 90 -27.84 -12.90 12.64
C ASP A 90 -28.35 -11.69 13.43
N GLU A 91 -27.47 -10.73 13.71
CA GLU A 91 -27.74 -9.29 13.60
C GLU A 91 -26.54 -8.43 14.07
N LYS A 92 -26.07 -7.58 13.15
CA LYS A 92 -25.38 -6.28 13.35
C LYS A 92 -23.88 -6.26 13.71
N VAL A 93 -23.02 -6.55 12.72
CA VAL A 93 -21.70 -5.89 12.58
C VAL A 93 -21.36 -5.68 11.09
N GLU A 94 -22.11 -4.83 10.38
CA GLU A 94 -21.87 -4.60 8.93
C GLU A 94 -21.60 -3.16 8.51
N ASN A 95 -21.67 -2.17 9.41
CA ASN A 95 -21.68 -0.78 8.98
C ASN A 95 -20.27 -0.18 8.78
N GLU A 96 -19.33 -0.37 9.71
CA GLU A 96 -18.00 0.25 9.62
C GLU A 96 -17.08 -0.45 8.61
N SER A 97 -17.18 -1.78 8.50
CA SER A 97 -16.43 -2.56 7.49
C SER A 97 -16.89 -2.31 6.05
N ARG A 98 -18.09 -1.74 5.83
CA ARG A 98 -18.54 -1.34 4.49
C ARG A 98 -17.81 -0.08 4.03
N ASP A 99 -17.60 0.89 4.91
CA ASP A 99 -16.95 2.17 4.58
C ASP A 99 -15.47 2.02 4.20
N ILE A 100 -14.70 1.21 4.94
CA ILE A 100 -13.28 0.98 4.62
C ILE A 100 -13.11 0.24 3.29
N ARG A 101 -13.96 -0.76 3.03
CA ARG A 101 -13.94 -1.51 1.75
C ARG A 101 -14.36 -0.64 0.56
N LEU A 102 -15.37 0.21 0.73
CA LEU A 102 -15.79 1.18 -0.28
C LEU A 102 -14.67 2.17 -0.60
N PHE A 103 -13.96 2.66 0.41
CA PHE A 103 -12.85 3.59 0.24
C PHE A 103 -11.64 2.94 -0.44
N ALA A 104 -11.26 1.72 -0.05
CA ALA A 104 -10.20 0.96 -0.69
C ALA A 104 -10.52 0.69 -2.18
N CYS A 105 -11.77 0.31 -2.49
CA CYS A 105 -12.23 0.14 -3.86
C CYS A 105 -12.10 1.42 -4.69
N ASP A 106 -12.53 2.58 -4.16
CA ASP A 106 -12.39 3.87 -4.85
C ASP A 106 -10.93 4.24 -5.14
N ILE A 107 -10.02 3.99 -4.18
CA ILE A 107 -8.58 4.19 -4.38
C ILE A 107 -8.05 3.28 -5.50
N LEU A 108 -8.41 2.00 -5.50
CA LEU A 108 -7.98 1.03 -6.51
C LEU A 108 -8.50 1.40 -7.91
N ILE A 109 -9.76 1.79 -8.02
CA ILE A 109 -10.38 2.24 -9.27
C ILE A 109 -9.66 3.48 -9.81
N ARG A 110 -9.39 4.47 -8.95
CA ARG A 110 -8.66 5.68 -9.35
C ARG A 110 -7.22 5.38 -9.75
N SER A 111 -6.57 4.45 -9.06
CA SER A 111 -5.21 4.00 -9.39
C SER A 111 -5.16 3.34 -10.76
N GLN A 112 -6.07 2.41 -11.03
CA GLN A 112 -6.18 1.74 -12.33
C GLN A 112 -6.50 2.74 -13.45
N GLY A 113 -7.40 3.70 -13.21
CA GLY A 113 -7.74 4.73 -14.19
C GLY A 113 -6.54 5.59 -14.61
N ARG A 114 -5.64 5.94 -13.68
CA ARG A 114 -4.40 6.68 -14.00
C ARG A 114 -3.44 5.87 -14.87
N VAL A 115 -3.29 4.58 -14.55
CA VAL A 115 -2.42 3.68 -15.33
C VAL A 115 -2.95 3.52 -16.74
N GLU A 116 -4.26 3.29 -16.90
CA GLU A 116 -4.86 3.08 -18.21
C GLU A 116 -4.83 4.36 -19.06
N LYS A 117 -5.11 5.52 -18.47
CA LYS A 117 -4.94 6.81 -19.14
C LYS A 117 -3.50 7.02 -19.61
N SER A 118 -2.52 6.74 -18.75
CA SER A 118 -1.10 6.85 -19.10
C SER A 118 -0.70 5.91 -20.24
N LYS A 119 -1.23 4.68 -20.27
CA LYS A 119 -1.02 3.75 -21.39
C LYS A 119 -1.60 4.29 -22.70
N VAL A 120 -2.83 4.80 -22.68
CA VAL A 120 -3.47 5.37 -23.88
C VAL A 120 -2.65 6.53 -24.44
N GLU A 121 -2.25 7.47 -23.59
CA GLU A 121 -1.39 8.60 -23.98
C GLU A 121 -0.04 8.12 -24.54
N HIS A 122 0.55 7.09 -23.93
CA HIS A 122 1.78 6.48 -24.41
C HIS A 122 1.61 5.87 -25.81
N TYR A 123 0.54 5.11 -26.04
CA TYR A 123 0.25 4.51 -27.36
C TYR A 123 -0.01 5.58 -28.43
N GLN A 124 -0.76 6.63 -28.10
CA GLN A 124 -0.99 7.75 -29.02
C GLN A 124 0.32 8.41 -29.44
N LYS A 125 1.21 8.68 -28.46
CA LYS A 125 2.52 9.28 -28.74
C LYS A 125 3.42 8.37 -29.57
N MET A 126 3.35 7.06 -29.37
CA MET A 126 4.04 6.06 -30.20
C MET A 126 3.55 6.07 -31.65
N LEU A 127 2.24 6.21 -31.87
CA LEU A 127 1.67 6.31 -33.23
C LEU A 127 2.10 7.60 -33.93
N GLU A 128 2.11 8.74 -33.23
CA GLU A 128 2.62 10.00 -33.78
C GLU A 128 4.08 9.88 -34.19
N LEU A 129 4.94 9.36 -33.32
CA LEU A 129 6.36 9.16 -33.62
C LEU A 129 6.59 8.23 -34.83
N ASN A 130 5.79 7.18 -34.96
CA ASN A 130 5.83 6.31 -36.14
C ASN A 130 5.38 7.03 -37.42
N LYS A 131 4.36 7.90 -37.34
CA LYS A 131 3.93 8.74 -38.47
C LYS A 131 5.04 9.69 -38.91
N TYR A 132 5.71 10.36 -37.96
CA TYR A 132 6.86 11.23 -38.25
C TYR A 132 8.04 10.47 -38.86
N LYS A 133 8.33 9.25 -38.37
CA LYS A 133 9.34 8.38 -38.97
C LYS A 133 9.02 8.01 -40.43
N PHE A 134 7.77 7.72 -40.75
CA PHE A 134 7.35 7.41 -42.11
C PHE A 134 7.49 8.62 -43.05
N LEU A 135 7.03 9.81 -42.62
CA LEU A 135 7.14 11.05 -43.41
C LEU A 135 8.59 11.46 -43.68
N LYS A 136 9.49 11.22 -42.73
CA LYS A 136 10.92 11.52 -42.89
C LYS A 136 11.60 10.56 -43.87
N LYS A 137 11.12 9.31 -43.99
CA LYS A 137 11.66 8.26 -44.86
C LYS A 137 11.19 8.36 -46.32
N THR A 138 10.13 9.12 -46.59
CA THR A 138 9.61 9.37 -47.95
C THR A 138 10.13 10.65 -48.58
N ASN A 139 10.85 11.48 -47.82
CA ASN A 139 11.43 12.75 -48.26
C ASN A 139 12.97 12.69 -48.42
N GLU A 140 13.53 11.48 -48.36
CA GLU A 140 14.92 11.13 -48.74
C GLU A 140 14.89 10.31 -50.03
#